data_AF-A0A2T1E0I8-F1
#
_entry.id   AF-A0A2T1E0I8-F1
#
_cell.length_a   1.000
_cell.length_b   1.000
_cell.length_c   1.000
_cell.angle_alpha   90.00
_cell.angle_beta   90.00
_cell.angle_gamma   90.00
#
_symmetry.space_group_name_H-M   'P 1'
#
loop_
_entity.id
_entity.type
_entity.pdbx_description
1 polymer ?
#
loop_
_entity_poly.entity_id
_entity_poly.type
_entity_poly.pdbx_seq_one_letter_code
_entity_poly.pdbx_strand_id
1 'polypeptide(L)'
;MVMKQDLRVETMQLQTSSIAINPLSAAFGKIELTQPADAETQVVLTETDINRAFNSKFIRDKMQNLKVHVNGEAVTVDTQQMAFRLPGDHKVLLSTDVILEQVGETKRVAFTAVPQVSPDGQSITLEDLEYVEGKELSPALTDALLNQAKELLDLRNFKLGEMSIQLKSLEAQESKLVLRAIARIEQFPAA
;
A
#
# COMPACT_ATOMS: atom_id res chain seq x y z
N MET A 1 -1.74 16.34 -0.19
CA MET A 1 -2.51 16.05 -1.43
C MET A 1 -3.14 14.66 -1.30
N VAL A 2 -4.37 14.42 -1.78
CA VAL A 2 -4.96 13.07 -1.85
C VAL A 2 -4.63 12.48 -3.21
N MET A 3 -4.07 11.26 -3.25
CA MET A 3 -3.71 10.56 -4.49
C MET A 3 -4.89 9.70 -4.99
N LYS A 4 -5.16 8.58 -4.31
CA LYS A 4 -6.24 7.62 -4.62
C LYS A 4 -6.56 6.81 -3.35
N GLN A 5 -7.80 6.33 -3.20
CA GLN A 5 -8.24 5.49 -2.06
C GLN A 5 -7.89 6.09 -0.68
N ASP A 6 -8.11 7.40 -0.51
CA ASP A 6 -7.83 8.19 0.71
C ASP A 6 -6.36 8.25 1.17
N LEU A 7 -5.43 7.69 0.38
CA LEU A 7 -4.00 7.87 0.59
C LEU A 7 -3.64 9.34 0.32
N ARG A 8 -3.12 10.00 1.35
CA ARG A 8 -2.47 11.31 1.18
C ARG A 8 -0.98 11.14 1.32
N VAL A 9 -0.29 12.05 0.66
CA VAL A 9 1.15 12.16 0.69
C VAL A 9 1.51 13.46 1.40
N GLU A 10 2.53 13.40 2.26
CA GLU A 10 3.12 14.58 2.90
C GLU A 10 3.89 15.37 1.86
N THR A 11 4.73 14.68 1.10
CA THR A 11 5.55 15.27 0.04
C THR A 11 5.61 14.30 -1.15
N MET A 12 5.47 14.85 -2.35
CA MET A 12 5.74 14.18 -3.62
C MET A 12 6.65 15.07 -4.45
N GLN A 13 7.82 14.55 -4.81
CA GLN A 13 8.74 15.18 -5.75
C GLN A 13 8.74 14.36 -7.03
N LEU A 14 8.62 15.04 -8.16
CA LEU A 14 8.64 14.44 -9.50
C LEU A 14 9.72 15.14 -10.31
N GLN A 15 10.69 14.39 -10.81
CA GLN A 15 11.76 14.91 -11.66
C GLN A 15 11.72 14.19 -13.01
N THR A 16 11.44 14.94 -14.07
CA THR A 16 11.50 14.46 -15.45
C THR A 16 12.68 15.11 -16.16
N SER A 17 13.28 14.41 -17.12
CA SER A 17 14.35 14.97 -17.95
C SER A 17 13.75 15.84 -19.06
N SER A 18 13.31 15.23 -20.15
CA SER A 18 12.62 15.89 -21.25
C SER A 18 11.27 15.21 -21.51
N ILE A 19 10.26 16.01 -21.85
CA ILE A 19 8.95 15.54 -22.27
C ILE A 19 8.70 15.98 -23.71
N ALA A 20 8.13 15.10 -24.53
CA ALA A 20 7.71 15.45 -25.88
C ALA A 20 6.20 15.67 -25.88
N ILE A 21 5.78 16.89 -26.23
CA ILE A 21 4.38 17.32 -26.19
C ILE A 21 3.87 17.68 -27.58
N ASN A 22 2.58 17.47 -27.83
CA ASN A 22 1.91 17.88 -29.06
C ASN A 22 1.73 19.42 -29.04
N PRO A 23 2.41 20.16 -29.93
CA PRO A 23 2.38 21.62 -29.90
C PRO A 23 1.01 22.20 -30.23
N LEU A 24 0.21 21.50 -31.07
CA LEU A 24 -1.13 21.96 -31.42
C LEU A 24 -2.07 21.82 -30.21
N SER A 25 -2.07 20.66 -29.55
CA SER A 25 -2.84 20.44 -28.32
C SER A 25 -2.42 21.45 -27.23
N ALA A 26 -1.11 21.70 -27.09
CA ALA A 26 -0.58 22.64 -26.10
C ALA A 26 -1.03 24.09 -26.38
N ALA A 27 -1.13 24.50 -27.65
CA ALA A 27 -1.67 25.81 -28.04
C ALA A 27 -3.15 26.00 -27.61
N PHE A 28 -3.89 24.92 -27.43
CA PHE A 28 -5.26 24.91 -26.90
C PHE A 28 -5.33 24.64 -25.38
N GLY A 29 -4.19 24.70 -24.67
CA GLY A 29 -4.13 24.49 -23.22
C GLY A 29 -4.20 23.02 -22.78
N LYS A 30 -4.13 22.07 -23.72
CA LYS A 30 -4.12 20.63 -23.44
C LYS A 30 -2.69 20.09 -23.56
N ILE A 31 -2.12 19.64 -22.45
CA ILE A 31 -0.85 18.91 -22.49
C ILE A 31 -1.13 17.48 -22.92
N GLU A 32 -0.54 17.09 -24.05
CA GLU A 32 -0.65 15.75 -24.62
C GLU A 32 0.75 15.28 -24.99
N LEU A 33 1.16 14.13 -24.45
CA LEU A 33 2.46 13.55 -24.73
C LEU A 33 2.48 12.90 -26.11
N THR A 34 3.51 13.13 -26.91
CA THR A 34 3.70 12.42 -28.20
C THR A 34 4.44 11.09 -28.02
N GLN A 35 5.09 10.89 -26.87
CA GLN A 35 5.72 9.65 -26.46
C GLN A 35 5.71 9.54 -24.93
N PRO A 36 5.82 8.34 -24.35
CA PRO A 36 5.86 8.18 -22.91
C PRO A 36 7.05 8.91 -22.27
N ALA A 37 6.86 9.39 -21.05
CA ALA A 37 7.91 10.04 -20.27
C ALA A 37 8.14 9.29 -18.96
N ASP A 38 9.40 9.14 -18.58
CA ASP A 38 9.77 8.60 -17.27
C ASP A 38 10.10 9.74 -16.32
N ALA A 39 9.77 9.53 -15.04
CA ALA A 39 9.98 10.50 -13.99
C ALA A 39 10.48 9.82 -12.72
N GLU A 40 11.55 10.36 -12.14
CA GLU A 40 11.99 9.96 -10.81
C GLU A 40 11.03 10.56 -9.77
N THR A 41 10.58 9.71 -8.84
CA THR A 41 9.66 10.10 -7.78
C THR A 41 10.22 9.80 -6.41
N GLN A 42 10.05 10.75 -5.50
CA GLN A 42 10.20 10.52 -4.07
C GLN A 42 8.89 10.87 -3.38
N VAL A 43 8.37 9.92 -2.61
CA VAL A 43 7.12 10.07 -1.84
C VAL A 43 7.42 9.84 -0.37
N VAL A 44 6.92 10.74 0.47
CA VAL A 44 7.01 10.60 1.93
C VAL A 44 5.59 10.45 2.48
N LEU A 45 5.38 9.35 3.22
CA LEU A 45 4.13 9.05 3.91
C LEU A 45 4.35 9.13 5.42
N THR A 46 3.45 9.81 6.12
CA THR A 46 3.45 9.86 7.59
C THR A 46 2.65 8.69 8.16
N GLU A 47 2.90 8.32 9.42
CA GLU A 47 2.01 7.38 10.14
C GLU A 47 0.54 7.80 10.05
N THR A 48 0.24 9.09 10.19
CA THR A 48 -1.14 9.60 10.15
C THR A 48 -1.78 9.35 8.79
N ASP A 49 -1.04 9.58 7.71
CA ASP A 49 -1.54 9.38 6.35
C ASP A 49 -1.77 7.91 6.03
N ILE A 50 -0.88 7.05 6.50
CA ILE A 50 -0.97 5.59 6.34
C ILE A 50 -2.14 5.05 7.15
N ASN A 51 -2.30 5.46 8.40
CA ASN A 51 -3.44 5.07 9.24
C ASN A 51 -4.77 5.46 8.61
N ARG A 52 -4.87 6.66 8.04
CA ARG A 52 -6.09 7.10 7.32
C ARG A 52 -6.37 6.19 6.12
N ALA A 53 -5.35 5.84 5.33
CA ALA A 53 -5.51 4.96 4.18
C ALA A 53 -5.92 3.53 4.57
N PHE A 54 -5.27 2.94 5.59
CA PHE A 54 -5.64 1.63 6.14
C PHE A 54 -7.08 1.60 6.68
N ASN A 55 -7.57 2.74 7.17
CA ASN A 55 -8.94 2.87 7.67
C ASN A 55 -9.92 3.47 6.66
N SER A 56 -9.52 3.59 5.39
CA SER A 56 -10.40 4.03 4.31
C SER A 56 -11.52 3.03 4.06
N LYS A 57 -12.61 3.49 3.44
CA LYS A 57 -13.70 2.59 3.04
C LYS A 57 -13.18 1.46 2.14
N PHE A 58 -12.30 1.78 1.20
CA PHE A 58 -11.74 0.82 0.26
C PHE A 58 -11.02 -0.34 0.96
N ILE A 59 -10.11 -0.03 1.89
CA ILE A 59 -9.37 -1.06 2.62
C ILE A 59 -10.29 -1.81 3.58
N ARG A 60 -11.21 -1.12 4.26
CA ARG A 60 -12.20 -1.78 5.13
C ARG A 60 -13.01 -2.82 4.36
N ASP A 61 -13.59 -2.45 3.22
CA ASP A 61 -14.37 -3.36 2.38
C ASP A 61 -13.53 -4.59 1.95
N LYS A 62 -12.23 -4.39 1.70
CA LYS A 62 -11.29 -5.47 1.33
C LYS A 62 -10.88 -6.36 2.50
N MET A 63 -11.13 -5.94 3.73
CA MET A 63 -10.76 -6.68 4.94
C MET A 63 -11.97 -7.12 5.76
N GLN A 64 -13.17 -7.12 5.13
CA GLN A 64 -14.37 -7.78 5.65
C GLN A 64 -14.66 -9.05 4.83
N ASN A 65 -15.41 -9.96 5.44
CA ASN A 65 -15.93 -11.20 4.87
C ASN A 65 -14.83 -12.07 4.23
N LEU A 66 -13.62 -12.05 4.80
CA LEU A 66 -12.49 -12.83 4.30
C LEU A 66 -12.75 -14.31 4.58
N LYS A 67 -12.92 -15.11 3.53
CA LYS A 67 -13.14 -16.56 3.67
C LYS A 67 -11.81 -17.27 3.79
N VAL A 68 -11.60 -17.91 4.92
CA VAL A 68 -10.40 -18.66 5.27
C VAL A 68 -10.72 -20.09 5.65
N HIS A 69 -9.77 -20.99 5.42
CA HIS A 69 -9.88 -22.34 5.97
C HIS A 69 -8.96 -22.46 7.18
N VAL A 70 -9.53 -22.60 8.36
CA VAL A 70 -8.79 -22.86 9.61
C VAL A 70 -9.07 -24.30 10.01
N ASN A 71 -8.04 -25.13 10.08
CA ASN A 71 -8.16 -26.56 10.40
C ASN A 71 -9.16 -27.33 9.49
N GLY A 72 -9.31 -26.90 8.22
CA GLY A 72 -10.22 -27.52 7.25
C GLY A 72 -11.66 -26.98 7.29
N GLU A 73 -12.00 -26.11 8.25
CA GLU A 73 -13.30 -25.46 8.32
C GLU A 73 -13.27 -24.07 7.70
N ALA A 74 -14.31 -23.73 6.94
CA ALA A 74 -14.47 -22.40 6.37
C ALA A 74 -14.90 -21.42 7.48
N VAL A 75 -14.02 -20.46 7.77
CA VAL A 75 -14.20 -19.37 8.72
C VAL A 75 -14.29 -18.05 7.96
N THR A 76 -15.14 -17.14 8.42
CA THR A 76 -15.26 -15.77 7.94
C THR A 76 -14.51 -14.88 8.91
N VAL A 77 -13.65 -14.05 8.35
CA VAL A 77 -12.80 -13.15 9.11
C VAL A 77 -13.06 -11.72 8.70
N ASP A 78 -13.32 -10.90 9.71
CA ASP A 78 -13.34 -9.46 9.60
C ASP A 78 -12.18 -8.88 10.38
N THR A 79 -11.68 -7.73 9.92
CA THR A 79 -10.78 -6.90 10.72
C THR A 79 -11.45 -5.58 11.07
N GLN A 80 -11.16 -5.06 12.26
CA GLN A 80 -11.61 -3.74 12.67
C GLN A 80 -10.57 -2.67 12.33
N GLN A 81 -10.57 -1.57 13.07
CA GLN A 81 -9.63 -0.47 12.86
C GLN A 81 -8.18 -0.95 12.97
N MET A 82 -7.42 -0.70 11.92
CA MET A 82 -6.00 -1.00 11.88
C MET A 82 -5.20 0.17 12.43
N ALA A 83 -4.30 -0.12 13.35
CA ALA A 83 -3.28 0.81 13.81
C ALA A 83 -1.95 0.46 13.15
N PHE A 84 -1.39 1.41 12.42
CA PHE A 84 -0.08 1.32 11.77
C PHE A 84 0.90 2.26 12.47
N ARG A 85 2.10 1.76 12.77
CA ARG A 85 3.19 2.54 13.36
C ARG A 85 4.51 2.26 12.64
N LEU A 86 5.38 3.25 12.71
CA LEU A 86 6.71 3.28 12.12
C LEU A 86 7.71 3.49 13.26
N PRO A 87 8.03 2.42 14.02
CA PRO A 87 8.87 2.50 15.21
C PRO A 87 10.33 2.84 14.92
N GLY A 88 10.76 2.83 13.65
CA GLY A 88 12.17 2.90 13.27
C GLY A 88 12.73 1.50 12.94
N ASP A 89 14.05 1.40 12.85
CA ASP A 89 14.78 0.14 12.61
C ASP A 89 14.31 -0.65 11.38
N HIS A 90 13.89 0.05 10.32
CA HIS A 90 13.35 -0.54 9.10
C HIS A 90 12.09 -1.38 9.30
N LYS A 91 11.45 -1.31 10.47
CA LYS A 91 10.25 -2.08 10.80
C LYS A 91 8.98 -1.25 10.66
N VAL A 92 7.89 -1.95 10.39
CA VAL A 92 6.52 -1.47 10.57
C VAL A 92 5.88 -2.26 11.69
N LEU A 93 4.95 -1.64 12.42
CA LEU A 93 4.11 -2.30 13.42
C LEU A 93 2.65 -2.18 12.98
N LEU A 94 1.98 -3.32 12.86
CA LEU A 94 0.56 -3.42 12.54
C LEU A 94 -0.17 -4.01 13.74
N SER A 95 -1.31 -3.43 14.11
CA SER A 95 -2.21 -4.00 15.11
C SER A 95 -3.67 -3.82 14.69
N THR A 96 -4.49 -4.84 14.91
CA THR A 96 -5.93 -4.79 14.63
C THR A 96 -6.69 -5.78 15.51
N ASP A 97 -8.00 -5.61 15.59
CA ASP A 97 -8.90 -6.65 16.10
C ASP A 97 -9.40 -7.51 14.94
N VAL A 98 -9.27 -8.82 15.09
CA VAL A 98 -9.72 -9.84 14.13
C VAL A 98 -10.95 -10.53 14.72
N ILE A 99 -12.07 -10.49 14.00
CA ILE A 99 -13.32 -11.12 14.39
C ILE A 99 -13.49 -12.42 13.60
N LEU A 100 -13.73 -13.51 14.31
CA LEU A 100 -14.03 -14.83 13.77
C LEU A 100 -15.53 -15.07 13.92
N GLU A 101 -16.31 -14.84 12.87
CA GLU A 101 -17.78 -14.77 12.95
C GLU A 101 -18.42 -16.04 13.50
N GLN A 102 -17.97 -17.20 13.03
CA GLN A 102 -18.54 -18.52 13.34
C GLN A 102 -18.46 -18.85 14.84
N VAL A 103 -17.43 -18.37 15.53
CA VAL A 103 -17.18 -18.65 16.95
C VAL A 103 -17.45 -17.44 17.84
N GLY A 104 -17.81 -16.29 17.25
CA GLY A 104 -18.04 -15.04 18.00
C GLY A 104 -16.81 -14.53 18.76
N GLU A 105 -15.62 -14.92 18.32
CA GLU A 105 -14.36 -14.61 19.00
C GLU A 105 -13.72 -13.36 18.39
N THR A 106 -13.21 -12.45 19.22
CA THR A 106 -12.40 -11.30 18.79
C THR A 106 -10.99 -11.45 19.36
N LYS A 107 -9.99 -11.41 18.48
CA LYS A 107 -8.57 -11.48 18.86
C LYS A 107 -7.86 -10.19 18.49
N ARG A 108 -7.18 -9.60 19.47
CA ARG A 108 -6.22 -8.53 19.20
C ARG A 108 -4.95 -9.13 18.64
N VAL A 109 -4.61 -8.78 17.40
CA VAL A 109 -3.33 -9.13 16.78
C VAL A 109 -2.41 -7.91 16.78
N ALA A 110 -1.11 -8.16 16.97
CA ALA A 110 -0.09 -7.18 16.65
C ALA A 110 1.20 -7.88 16.23
N PHE A 111 1.85 -7.39 15.18
CA PHE A 111 3.13 -7.90 14.71
C PHE A 111 3.98 -6.78 14.12
N THR A 112 5.29 -6.98 14.19
CA THR A 112 6.25 -6.22 13.39
C THR A 112 6.64 -6.97 12.13
N ALA A 113 7.01 -6.24 11.09
CA ALA A 113 7.57 -6.80 9.87
C ALA A 113 8.54 -5.80 9.23
N VAL A 114 9.42 -6.29 8.36
CA VAL A 114 10.30 -5.48 7.52
C VAL A 114 9.69 -5.41 6.11
N PRO A 115 9.28 -4.24 5.63
CA PRO A 115 8.72 -4.12 4.30
C PRO A 115 9.84 -4.11 3.25
N GLN A 116 9.73 -4.97 2.24
CA GLN A 116 10.73 -5.11 1.17
C GLN A 116 10.11 -4.86 -0.20
N VAL A 117 10.87 -4.24 -1.09
CA VAL A 117 10.45 -4.05 -2.49
C VAL A 117 10.72 -5.35 -3.25
N SER A 118 9.72 -5.82 -4.00
CA SER A 118 9.89 -7.01 -4.85
C SER A 118 10.99 -6.79 -5.91
N PRO A 119 11.66 -7.86 -6.39
CA PRO A 119 12.73 -7.71 -7.38
C PRO A 119 12.32 -6.99 -8.68
N ASP A 120 11.05 -7.07 -9.07
CA ASP A 120 10.49 -6.38 -10.24
C ASP A 120 10.05 -4.94 -9.94
N GLY A 121 10.07 -4.51 -8.68
CA GLY A 121 9.66 -3.19 -8.22
C GLY A 121 8.14 -2.96 -8.26
N GLN A 122 7.34 -4.02 -8.41
CA GLN A 122 5.89 -3.91 -8.61
C GLN A 122 5.07 -4.24 -7.36
N SER A 123 5.66 -4.73 -6.29
CA SER A 123 4.96 -4.97 -5.03
C SER A 123 5.84 -4.74 -3.81
N ILE A 124 5.19 -4.70 -2.65
CA ILE A 124 5.85 -4.69 -1.34
C ILE A 124 5.54 -6.01 -0.64
N THR A 125 6.58 -6.70 -0.19
CA THR A 125 6.48 -7.88 0.68
C THR A 125 6.69 -7.48 2.14
N LEU A 126 6.12 -8.25 3.06
CA LEU A 126 6.39 -8.12 4.49
C LEU A 126 7.20 -9.34 4.90
N GLU A 127 8.44 -9.10 5.32
CA GLU A 127 9.40 -10.12 5.75
C GLU A 127 9.65 -10.00 7.26
N ASP A 128 10.33 -11.00 7.83
CA ASP A 128 10.68 -11.04 9.26
C ASP A 128 9.49 -10.74 10.19
N LEU A 129 8.37 -11.42 9.94
CA LEU A 129 7.16 -11.24 10.74
C LEU A 129 7.38 -11.76 12.17
N GLU A 130 7.24 -10.86 13.13
CA GLU A 130 7.40 -11.13 14.55
C GLU A 130 6.14 -10.69 15.29
N TYR A 131 5.45 -11.63 15.93
CA TYR A 131 4.30 -11.31 16.75
C TYR A 131 4.71 -10.63 18.06
N VAL A 132 3.89 -9.67 18.49
CA VAL A 132 3.94 -9.20 19.88
C VAL A 132 3.43 -10.32 20.77
N GLU A 133 4.14 -10.59 21.86
CA GLU A 133 3.84 -11.70 22.78
C GLU A 133 2.36 -11.73 23.21
N GLY A 134 1.74 -12.91 23.07
CA GLY A 134 0.35 -13.16 23.44
C GLY A 134 -0.68 -12.60 22.45
N LYS A 135 -0.24 -12.11 21.28
CA LYS A 135 -1.10 -11.58 20.21
C LYS A 135 -0.95 -12.35 18.90
N GLU A 136 -0.57 -13.62 18.99
CA GLU A 136 -0.35 -14.51 17.86
C GLU A 136 -1.69 -14.98 17.26
N LEU A 137 -1.70 -15.14 15.94
CA LEU A 137 -2.78 -15.83 15.22
C LEU A 137 -2.34 -17.25 14.88
N SER A 138 -3.32 -18.11 14.54
CA SER A 138 -2.98 -19.40 13.97
C SER A 138 -2.23 -19.21 12.63
N PRO A 139 -1.34 -20.15 12.22
CA PRO A 139 -0.62 -20.05 10.96
C PRO A 139 -1.55 -19.85 9.75
N ALA A 140 -2.64 -20.62 9.66
CA ALA A 140 -3.60 -20.51 8.57
C ALA A 140 -4.26 -19.12 8.46
N LEU A 141 -4.55 -18.50 9.60
CA LEU A 141 -5.12 -17.14 9.64
C LEU A 141 -4.07 -16.08 9.31
N THR A 142 -2.84 -16.27 9.78
CA THR A 142 -1.69 -15.43 9.43
C THR A 142 -1.47 -15.41 7.92
N ASP A 143 -1.39 -16.58 7.29
CA ASP A 143 -1.14 -16.73 5.86
C ASP A 143 -2.21 -16.05 5.02
N ALA A 144 -3.47 -16.17 5.42
CA ALA A 144 -4.56 -15.55 4.69
C ALA A 144 -4.58 -14.03 4.77
N LEU A 145 -4.34 -13.47 5.97
CA LEU A 145 -4.22 -12.03 6.13
C LEU A 145 -3.01 -11.49 5.36
N LEU A 146 -1.88 -12.21 5.38
CA LEU A 146 -0.71 -11.85 4.58
C LEU A 146 -0.98 -11.92 3.08
N ASN A 147 -1.73 -12.93 2.61
CA ASN A 147 -2.10 -13.02 1.20
C ASN A 147 -3.03 -11.87 0.77
N GLN A 148 -4.00 -11.51 1.61
CA GLN A 148 -4.84 -10.33 1.36
C GLN A 148 -4.01 -9.04 1.35
N ALA A 149 -3.05 -8.91 2.29
CA ALA A 149 -2.13 -7.79 2.32
C ALA A 149 -1.26 -7.72 1.05
N LYS A 150 -0.77 -8.85 0.53
CA LYS A 150 -0.01 -8.91 -0.74
C LYS A 150 -0.83 -8.35 -1.90
N GLU A 151 -2.12 -8.66 -2.00
CA GLU A 151 -2.97 -8.08 -3.05
C GLU A 151 -3.09 -6.55 -2.93
N LEU A 152 -3.20 -6.05 -1.70
CA LEU A 152 -3.28 -4.62 -1.39
C LEU A 152 -1.95 -3.89 -1.53
N LEU A 153 -0.83 -4.62 -1.53
CA LEU A 153 0.53 -4.09 -1.67
C LEU A 153 1.12 -4.33 -3.06
N ASP A 154 0.33 -4.90 -3.98
CA ASP A 154 0.69 -5.06 -5.39
C ASP A 154 0.33 -3.78 -6.16
N LEU A 155 1.35 -3.02 -6.57
CA LEU A 155 1.18 -1.74 -7.24
C LEU A 155 0.56 -1.86 -8.63
N ARG A 156 0.54 -3.05 -9.24
CA ARG A 156 -0.19 -3.29 -10.49
C ARG A 156 -1.70 -3.10 -10.30
N ASN A 157 -2.19 -3.30 -9.08
CA ASN A 157 -3.59 -3.06 -8.72
C ASN A 157 -3.88 -1.55 -8.52
N PHE A 158 -2.85 -0.70 -8.51
CA PHE A 158 -2.94 0.74 -8.33
C PHE A 158 -2.67 1.49 -9.64
N LYS A 159 -3.68 1.56 -10.50
CA LYS A 159 -3.63 2.44 -11.68
C LYS A 159 -3.89 3.90 -11.31
N LEU A 160 -2.99 4.81 -11.66
CA LEU A 160 -3.19 6.26 -11.57
C LEU A 160 -3.32 6.83 -12.98
N GLY A 161 -4.51 6.77 -13.56
CA GLY A 161 -4.70 7.07 -14.98
C GLY A 161 -3.86 6.15 -15.86
N GLU A 162 -3.16 6.74 -16.82
CA GLU A 162 -2.23 6.07 -17.75
C GLU A 162 -0.78 6.08 -17.23
N MET A 163 -0.59 6.14 -15.90
CA MET A 163 0.72 6.06 -15.26
C MET A 163 0.95 4.68 -14.64
N SER A 164 2.18 4.16 -14.79
CA SER A 164 2.67 3.00 -14.05
C SER A 164 3.84 3.38 -13.15
N ILE A 165 4.02 2.65 -12.04
CA ILE A 165 5.03 2.93 -11.03
C ILE A 165 5.89 1.69 -10.85
N GLN A 166 7.20 1.89 -10.81
CA GLN A 166 8.17 0.88 -10.40
C GLN A 166 8.97 1.40 -9.20
N LEU A 167 8.81 0.75 -8.05
CA LEU A 167 9.59 1.05 -6.86
C LEU A 167 11.07 0.73 -7.08
N LYS A 168 11.92 1.59 -6.53
CA LYS A 168 13.37 1.41 -6.43
C LYS A 168 13.78 1.16 -5.00
N SER A 169 13.17 1.85 -4.04
CA SER A 169 13.39 1.60 -2.62
C SER A 169 12.18 1.96 -1.78
N LEU A 170 12.14 1.33 -0.62
CA LEU A 170 11.19 1.57 0.45
C LEU A 170 11.96 1.60 1.77
N GLU A 171 11.85 2.71 2.50
CA GLU A 171 12.58 2.90 3.75
C GLU A 171 11.59 3.24 4.86
N ALA A 172 11.39 2.30 5.77
CA ALA A 172 10.67 2.54 7.02
C ALA A 172 11.63 3.23 8.01
N GLN A 173 11.36 4.51 8.27
CA GLN A 173 12.08 5.34 9.23
C GLN A 173 11.16 5.63 10.41
N GLU A 174 11.68 6.21 11.49
CA GLU A 174 10.84 6.64 12.60
C GLU A 174 9.77 7.63 12.11
N SER A 175 8.50 7.31 12.36
CA SER A 175 7.31 8.11 11.98
C SER A 175 7.06 8.33 10.47
N LYS A 176 7.96 7.90 9.57
CA LYS A 176 7.87 8.18 8.13
C LYS A 176 8.27 6.97 7.27
N LEU A 177 7.56 6.80 6.17
CA LEU A 177 7.86 5.82 5.14
C LEU A 177 8.27 6.57 3.87
N VAL A 178 9.50 6.34 3.41
CA VAL A 178 10.06 7.01 2.23
C VAL A 178 10.10 6.03 1.08
N LEU A 179 9.46 6.38 -0.02
CA LEU A 179 9.41 5.59 -1.25
C LEU A 179 10.16 6.33 -2.35
N ARG A 180 11.02 5.60 -3.07
CA ARG A 180 11.63 6.07 -4.32
C ARG A 180 11.15 5.20 -5.45
N ALA A 181 10.75 5.80 -6.55
CA ALA A 181 10.19 5.09 -7.68
C ALA A 181 10.48 5.77 -9.01
N ILE A 182 10.30 5.03 -10.10
CA ILE A 182 10.17 5.56 -11.45
C ILE A 182 8.70 5.51 -11.82
N ALA A 183 8.12 6.65 -12.14
CA ALA A 183 6.80 6.75 -12.72
C ALA A 183 6.94 6.83 -14.25
N ARG A 184 6.35 5.88 -14.96
CA ARG A 184 6.20 5.93 -16.41
C ARG A 184 4.84 6.51 -16.75
N ILE A 185 4.85 7.61 -17.50
CA ILE A 185 3.68 8.42 -17.81
C ILE A 185 3.40 8.25 -19.30
N GLU A 186 2.34 7.51 -19.64
CA GLU A 186 1.92 7.37 -21.05
C GLU A 186 1.15 8.62 -21.49
N GLN A 187 0.30 9.15 -20.61
CA GLN A 187 -0.36 10.46 -20.75
C GLN A 187 -0.59 11.08 -19.38
N PHE A 188 -0.54 12.42 -19.30
CA PHE A 188 -0.98 13.13 -18.10
C PHE A 188 -2.50 13.02 -17.94
N PRO A 189 -3.02 12.89 -16.71
CA PRO A 189 -4.45 12.96 -16.47
C PRO A 189 -5.02 14.27 -17.01
N ALA A 190 -6.15 14.19 -17.72
CA ALA A 190 -6.91 15.39 -18.07
C ALA A 190 -7.43 16.04 -16.78
N ALA A 191 -7.36 17.37 -16.71
CA ALA A 191 -7.89 18.18 -15.61
C ALA A 191 -9.43 18.16 -15.57
#